data_AF-A0A3C2AJW3-F1
#
_entry.id   AF-A0A3C2AJW3-F1
#
_cell.length_a   1.000
_cell.length_b   1.000
_cell.length_c   1.000
_cell.angle_alpha   90.00
_cell.angle_beta   90.00
_cell.angle_gamma   90.00
#
_symmetry.space_group_name_H-M   'P 1'
#
loop_
_entity.id
_entity.type
_entity.pdbx_description
1 polymer ?
#
loop_
_entity_poly.entity_id
_entity_poly.type
_entity_poly.pdbx_seq_one_letter_code
_entity_poly.pdbx_strand_id
1 'polypeptide(L)'
;MTQHEIKQLLEEKYLEYCTPDFIELDPISIPHLFEDRRDIEISGLIAATIAWGQRPTILKNAKSAIDRIGNEPYRFVMNHTENDLKSLDGFVHRTFNSEDFKHFVRSLKNIYSEHGSLENVFLEGIGKDDLNMMNSIAHFKQVFFNIPHEKRTHKHVSDPLKGSASKRINMYLRWMVRSNDREVDFGLWNRISTSILSCPLDVHSGRNARQLSLLNRTQN
;
A
#
# COMPACT_ATOMS: atom_id res chain seq x y z
N MET A 1 16.49 23.39 18.15
CA MET A 1 15.47 24.00 17.29
C MET A 1 14.18 24.13 18.09
N THR A 2 13.45 25.24 17.95
CA THR A 2 12.09 25.38 18.49
C THR A 2 11.12 24.50 17.70
N GLN A 3 9.92 24.24 18.24
CA GLN A 3 8.89 23.49 17.53
C GLN A 3 8.48 24.17 16.20
N HIS A 4 8.48 25.51 16.17
CA HIS A 4 8.20 26.29 14.97
C HIS A 4 9.28 26.09 13.89
N GLU A 5 10.55 26.15 14.26
CA GLU A 5 11.68 25.92 13.34
C GLU A 5 11.66 24.49 12.79
N ILE A 6 11.33 23.49 13.62
CA ILE A 6 11.23 22.10 13.16
C ILE A 6 10.07 21.96 12.16
N LYS A 7 8.92 22.57 12.43
CA LYS A 7 7.79 22.57 11.51
C LYS A 7 8.19 23.18 10.15
N GLN A 8 8.82 24.35 10.16
CA GLN A 8 9.28 25.01 8.93
C GLN A 8 10.28 24.15 8.15
N LEU A 9 11.24 23.52 8.84
CA LEU A 9 12.18 22.60 8.21
C LEU A 9 11.46 21.42 7.56
N LEU A 10 10.49 20.80 8.24
CA LEU A 10 9.74 19.67 7.70
C LEU A 10 8.86 20.09 6.51
N GLU A 11 8.26 21.27 6.55
CA GLU A 11 7.50 21.84 5.42
C GLU A 11 8.41 22.12 4.22
N GLU A 12 9.58 22.69 4.43
CA GLU A 12 10.58 22.90 3.38
C GLU A 12 10.99 21.57 2.74
N LYS A 13 11.34 20.55 3.54
CA LYS A 13 11.72 19.24 3.01
C LYS A 13 10.57 18.50 2.35
N TYR A 14 9.34 18.72 2.80
CA TYR A 14 8.16 18.23 2.10
C TYR A 14 8.03 18.87 0.71
N LEU A 15 8.19 20.19 0.60
CA LEU A 15 8.13 20.89 -0.68
C LEU A 15 9.29 20.51 -1.62
N GLU A 16 10.47 20.23 -1.07
CA GLU A 16 11.65 19.80 -1.82
C GLU A 16 11.49 18.39 -2.41
N TYR A 17 11.01 17.42 -1.61
CA TYR A 17 11.00 16.01 -2.01
C TYR A 17 9.64 15.47 -2.47
N CYS A 18 8.54 16.15 -2.17
CA CYS A 18 7.22 15.76 -2.70
C CYS A 18 7.00 16.42 -4.05
N THR A 19 7.72 15.91 -5.06
CA THR A 19 7.63 16.31 -6.46
C THR A 19 7.52 15.08 -7.37
N PRO A 20 6.93 15.23 -8.56
CA PRO A 20 6.83 14.14 -9.55
C PRO A 20 8.18 13.55 -9.98
N ASP A 21 9.28 14.30 -9.87
CA ASP A 21 10.63 13.86 -10.28
C ASP A 21 11.08 12.56 -9.58
N PHE A 22 10.52 12.26 -8.40
CA PHE A 22 10.84 11.03 -7.67
C PHE A 22 9.96 9.83 -8.04
N ILE A 23 8.89 10.03 -8.83
CA ILE A 23 7.90 8.99 -9.14
C ILE A 23 8.53 7.89 -10.00
N GLU A 24 9.25 8.23 -11.07
CA GLU A 24 9.66 7.30 -12.13
C GLU A 24 10.27 6.00 -11.58
N LEU A 25 11.14 6.11 -10.57
CA LEU A 25 11.80 4.95 -9.99
C LEU A 25 11.19 4.50 -8.64
N ASP A 26 10.19 5.20 -8.11
CA ASP A 26 9.45 4.77 -6.91
C ASP A 26 8.34 3.76 -7.28
N PRO A 27 8.01 2.76 -6.44
CA PRO A 27 6.91 1.84 -6.70
C PRO A 27 5.54 2.49 -6.94
N ILE A 28 5.33 3.73 -6.49
CA ILE A 28 4.11 4.51 -6.78
C ILE A 28 3.95 4.81 -8.28
N SER A 29 5.02 4.73 -9.10
CA SER A 29 4.92 4.86 -10.56
C SER A 29 3.99 3.84 -11.21
N ILE A 30 3.77 2.69 -10.58
CA ILE A 30 2.95 1.61 -11.13
C ILE A 30 1.46 1.99 -11.17
N PRO A 31 0.85 2.45 -10.05
CA PRO A 31 -0.51 2.98 -10.12
C PRO A 31 -0.66 4.25 -10.95
N HIS A 32 0.41 5.04 -11.14
CA HIS A 32 0.40 6.21 -12.05
C HIS A 32 0.26 5.85 -13.54
N LEU A 33 0.29 4.56 -13.90
CA LEU A 33 0.00 4.09 -15.27
C LEU A 33 -1.50 4.10 -15.60
N PHE A 34 -2.37 4.39 -14.62
CA PHE A 34 -3.82 4.21 -14.72
C PHE A 34 -4.58 5.49 -14.39
N GLU A 35 -5.73 5.66 -15.04
CA GLU A 35 -6.68 6.74 -14.74
C GLU A 35 -7.91 6.22 -13.99
N ASP A 36 -8.34 4.96 -14.22
CA ASP A 36 -9.48 4.39 -13.49
C ASP A 36 -9.10 4.18 -12.02
N ARG A 37 -9.94 4.70 -11.13
CA ARG A 37 -9.76 4.62 -9.68
C ARG A 37 -9.49 3.19 -9.20
N ARG A 38 -10.19 2.19 -9.74
CA ARG A 38 -10.11 0.79 -9.28
C ARG A 38 -8.84 0.14 -9.78
N ASP A 39 -8.38 0.51 -10.98
CA ASP A 39 -7.09 0.10 -11.50
C ASP A 39 -5.95 0.68 -10.66
N ILE A 40 -6.02 1.96 -10.28
CA ILE A 40 -5.08 2.61 -9.35
C ILE A 40 -5.07 1.88 -8.00
N GLU A 41 -6.25 1.61 -7.42
CA GLU A 41 -6.38 0.93 -6.13
C GLU A 41 -5.74 -0.47 -6.15
N ILE A 42 -6.02 -1.29 -7.19
CA ILE A 42 -5.51 -2.66 -7.32
C ILE A 42 -4.01 -2.67 -7.61
N SER A 43 -3.57 -1.91 -8.62
CA SER A 43 -2.16 -1.83 -9.01
C SER A 43 -1.29 -1.27 -7.88
N GLY A 44 -1.79 -0.27 -7.16
CA GLY A 44 -1.14 0.30 -5.99
C GLY A 44 -0.98 -0.73 -4.86
N LEU A 45 -2.00 -1.55 -4.59
CA LEU A 45 -1.90 -2.61 -3.59
C LEU A 45 -0.87 -3.67 -3.98
N ILE A 46 -0.87 -4.09 -5.26
CA ILE A 46 0.10 -5.06 -5.79
C ILE A 46 1.53 -4.50 -5.67
N ALA A 47 1.76 -3.28 -6.16
CA ALA A 47 3.06 -2.62 -6.12
C ALA A 47 3.56 -2.41 -4.69
N ALA A 48 2.71 -1.92 -3.79
CA ALA A 48 3.05 -1.75 -2.37
C ALA A 48 3.34 -3.08 -1.70
N THR A 49 2.57 -4.12 -2.01
CA THR A 49 2.79 -5.47 -1.47
C THR A 49 4.19 -5.93 -1.77
N ILE A 50 4.68 -5.77 -3.01
CA ILE A 50 6.01 -6.22 -3.46
C ILE A 50 7.14 -5.20 -3.30
N ALA A 51 6.91 -4.08 -2.61
CA ALA A 51 7.90 -3.04 -2.39
C ALA A 51 8.96 -3.41 -1.34
N TRP A 52 9.70 -4.52 -1.54
CA TRP A 52 10.84 -4.87 -0.69
C TRP A 52 11.99 -5.51 -1.47
N GLY A 53 13.17 -4.91 -1.38
CA GLY A 53 14.36 -5.36 -2.10
C GLY A 53 14.98 -4.26 -2.93
N GLN A 54 15.70 -4.64 -3.99
CA GLN A 54 16.37 -3.66 -4.84
C GLN A 54 15.33 -2.94 -5.71
N ARG A 55 15.39 -1.61 -5.73
CA ARG A 55 14.46 -0.71 -6.45
C ARG A 55 14.22 -1.16 -7.91
N PRO A 56 15.25 -1.48 -8.72
CA PRO A 56 15.03 -1.96 -10.09
C PRO A 56 14.24 -3.28 -10.18
N THR A 57 14.47 -4.21 -9.24
CA THR A 57 13.74 -5.49 -9.19
C THR A 57 12.29 -5.31 -8.79
N ILE A 58 12.01 -4.37 -7.88
CA ILE A 58 10.63 -4.04 -7.47
C ILE A 58 9.85 -3.51 -8.68
N LEU A 59 10.37 -2.49 -9.36
CA LEU A 59 9.70 -1.88 -10.51
C LEU A 59 9.50 -2.87 -11.65
N LYS A 60 10.55 -3.63 -12.00
CA LYS A 60 10.48 -4.66 -13.05
C LYS A 60 9.38 -5.68 -12.75
N ASN A 61 9.32 -6.18 -11.52
CA ASN A 61 8.35 -7.21 -11.16
C ASN A 61 6.95 -6.63 -10.98
N ALA A 62 6.80 -5.39 -10.53
CA ALA A 62 5.50 -4.73 -10.44
C ALA A 62 4.91 -4.50 -11.83
N LYS A 63 5.72 -4.00 -12.77
CA LYS A 63 5.32 -3.88 -14.18
C LYS A 63 4.95 -5.24 -14.77
N SER A 64 5.78 -6.27 -14.56
CA SER A 64 5.44 -7.63 -14.99
C SER A 64 4.15 -8.17 -14.37
N ALA A 65 3.84 -7.84 -13.12
CA ALA A 65 2.60 -8.26 -12.47
C ALA A 65 1.38 -7.64 -13.17
N ILE A 66 1.46 -6.35 -13.49
CA ILE A 66 0.42 -5.61 -14.22
C ILE A 66 0.28 -6.09 -15.67
N ASP A 67 1.39 -6.37 -16.35
CA ASP A 67 1.36 -6.93 -17.71
C ASP A 67 0.66 -8.29 -17.76
N ARG A 68 0.88 -9.15 -16.75
CA ARG A 68 0.26 -10.49 -16.64
C ARG A 68 -1.26 -10.44 -16.44
N ILE A 69 -1.78 -9.34 -15.90
CA ILE A 69 -3.23 -9.09 -15.76
C ILE A 69 -3.76 -8.19 -16.89
N GLY A 70 -3.01 -8.05 -17.97
CA GLY A 70 -3.45 -7.43 -19.22
C GLY A 70 -3.49 -5.90 -19.21
N ASN A 71 -2.84 -5.23 -18.26
CA ASN A 71 -2.93 -3.77 -18.10
C ASN A 71 -4.39 -3.25 -17.93
N GLU A 72 -5.30 -4.09 -17.47
CA GLU A 72 -6.67 -3.71 -17.07
C GLU A 72 -6.99 -4.36 -15.70
N PRO A 73 -6.29 -3.97 -14.60
CA PRO A 73 -6.31 -4.69 -13.33
C PRO A 73 -7.71 -5.01 -12.80
N TYR A 74 -8.61 -4.04 -12.76
CA TYR A 74 -9.99 -4.19 -12.28
C TYR A 74 -10.79 -5.14 -13.15
N ARG A 75 -10.70 -4.97 -14.48
CA ARG A 75 -11.39 -5.85 -15.42
C ARG A 75 -10.92 -7.30 -15.27
N PHE A 76 -9.61 -7.53 -15.16
CA PHE A 76 -9.05 -8.87 -14.93
C PHE A 76 -9.53 -9.44 -13.59
N VAL A 77 -9.44 -8.67 -12.50
CA VAL A 77 -9.90 -9.08 -11.18
C VAL A 77 -11.36 -9.51 -11.20
N MET A 78 -12.26 -8.74 -11.82
CA MET A 78 -13.69 -9.07 -11.83
C MET A 78 -14.01 -10.25 -12.76
N ASN A 79 -13.38 -10.31 -13.92
CA ASN A 79 -13.81 -11.20 -15.01
C ASN A 79 -12.91 -12.42 -15.23
N HIS A 80 -11.84 -12.60 -14.45
CA HIS A 80 -10.97 -13.77 -14.63
C HIS A 80 -11.74 -15.09 -14.49
N THR A 81 -11.39 -16.02 -15.36
CA THR A 81 -11.68 -17.45 -15.24
C THR A 81 -10.48 -18.17 -14.60
N GLU A 82 -10.65 -19.43 -14.22
CA GLU A 82 -9.53 -20.25 -13.75
C GLU A 82 -8.43 -20.44 -14.81
N ASN A 83 -8.77 -20.32 -16.11
CA ASN A 83 -7.77 -20.39 -17.17
C ASN A 83 -6.95 -19.10 -17.28
N ASP A 84 -7.58 -17.93 -17.06
CA ASP A 84 -6.89 -16.63 -17.08
C ASP A 84 -5.86 -16.54 -15.96
N LEU A 85 -6.12 -17.16 -14.80
CA LEU A 85 -5.18 -17.21 -13.67
C LEU A 85 -3.85 -17.91 -14.02
N LYS A 86 -3.79 -18.71 -15.09
CA LYS A 86 -2.53 -19.30 -15.57
C LYS A 86 -1.56 -18.25 -16.12
N SER A 87 -2.03 -17.05 -16.50
CA SER A 87 -1.13 -15.95 -16.88
C SER A 87 -0.22 -15.52 -15.73
N LEU A 88 -0.59 -15.84 -14.49
CA LEU A 88 0.18 -15.54 -13.28
C LEU A 88 1.25 -16.61 -12.98
N ASP A 89 1.24 -17.73 -13.70
CA ASP A 89 2.18 -18.84 -13.47
C ASP A 89 3.63 -18.41 -13.72
N GLY A 90 4.52 -18.88 -12.85
CA GLY A 90 5.94 -18.51 -12.88
C GLY A 90 6.23 -17.09 -12.38
N PHE A 91 5.25 -16.30 -11.95
CA PHE A 91 5.52 -15.02 -11.28
C PHE A 91 6.23 -15.26 -9.94
N VAL A 92 7.36 -14.59 -9.74
CA VAL A 92 8.10 -14.63 -8.47
C VAL A 92 8.70 -13.25 -8.18
N HIS A 93 8.41 -12.72 -7.00
CA HIS A 93 9.14 -11.63 -6.38
C HIS A 93 9.59 -12.06 -4.98
N ARG A 94 10.85 -12.50 -4.90
CA ARG A 94 11.44 -13.04 -3.66
C ARG A 94 10.60 -14.18 -3.08
N THR A 95 9.89 -13.94 -1.99
CA THR A 95 9.04 -14.94 -1.34
C THR A 95 7.60 -14.93 -1.82
N PHE A 96 7.15 -13.90 -2.56
CA PHE A 96 5.81 -13.85 -3.14
C PHE A 96 5.82 -14.51 -4.51
N ASN A 97 4.96 -15.50 -4.72
CA ASN A 97 4.93 -16.32 -5.92
C ASN A 97 3.55 -16.31 -6.61
N SER A 98 3.41 -17.11 -7.67
CA SER A 98 2.18 -17.22 -8.46
C SER A 98 0.95 -17.60 -7.62
N GLU A 99 1.09 -18.49 -6.64
CA GLU A 99 -0.04 -18.90 -5.79
C GLU A 99 -0.49 -17.77 -4.86
N ASP A 100 0.46 -17.01 -4.31
CA ASP A 100 0.13 -15.80 -3.55
C ASP A 100 -0.56 -14.78 -4.47
N PHE A 101 -0.08 -14.60 -5.70
CA PHE A 101 -0.67 -13.64 -6.63
C PHE A 101 -2.09 -14.04 -7.08
N LYS A 102 -2.33 -15.32 -7.38
CA LYS A 102 -3.67 -15.84 -7.67
C LYS A 102 -4.62 -15.61 -6.50
N HIS A 103 -4.16 -15.84 -5.26
CA HIS A 103 -4.96 -15.54 -4.09
C HIS A 103 -5.27 -14.05 -3.97
N PHE A 104 -4.31 -13.16 -4.24
CA PHE A 104 -4.54 -11.71 -4.27
C PHE A 104 -5.65 -11.34 -5.27
N VAL A 105 -5.62 -11.89 -6.49
CA VAL A 105 -6.66 -11.64 -7.49
C VAL A 105 -8.03 -12.11 -7.02
N ARG A 106 -8.12 -13.34 -6.48
CA ARG A 106 -9.38 -13.89 -5.95
C ARG A 106 -9.91 -13.09 -4.75
N SER A 107 -9.01 -12.68 -3.86
CA SER A 107 -9.35 -11.88 -2.67
C SER A 107 -9.84 -10.48 -3.06
N LEU A 108 -9.19 -9.84 -4.02
CA LEU A 108 -9.65 -8.57 -4.57
C LEU A 108 -11.03 -8.70 -5.22
N LYS A 109 -11.28 -9.76 -5.98
CA LYS A 109 -12.63 -10.03 -6.52
C LYS A 109 -13.67 -10.16 -5.41
N ASN A 110 -13.37 -10.88 -4.34
CA ASN A 110 -14.25 -10.98 -3.17
C ASN A 110 -14.51 -9.59 -2.54
N ILE A 111 -13.46 -8.78 -2.36
CA ILE A 111 -13.59 -7.42 -1.80
C ILE A 111 -14.50 -6.55 -2.67
N TYR A 112 -14.27 -6.48 -3.98
CA TYR A 112 -15.08 -5.64 -4.87
C TYR A 112 -16.52 -6.15 -5.04
N SER A 113 -16.74 -7.46 -4.99
CA SER A 113 -18.09 -8.03 -5.07
C SER A 113 -18.92 -7.86 -3.79
N GLU A 114 -18.31 -8.13 -2.63
CA GLU A 114 -19.04 -8.20 -1.35
C GLU A 114 -19.01 -6.89 -0.55
N HIS A 115 -17.94 -6.09 -0.69
CA HIS A 115 -17.73 -4.84 0.06
C HIS A 115 -17.71 -3.60 -0.86
N GLY A 116 -17.78 -3.78 -2.18
CA GLY A 116 -17.87 -2.71 -3.18
C GLY A 116 -16.55 -2.02 -3.53
N SER A 117 -15.64 -1.81 -2.57
CA SER A 117 -14.32 -1.24 -2.84
C SER A 117 -13.29 -1.56 -1.75
N LEU A 118 -12.01 -1.35 -2.07
CA LEU A 118 -10.94 -1.41 -1.07
C LEU A 118 -11.11 -0.34 0.01
N GLU A 119 -11.49 0.89 -0.37
CA GLU A 119 -11.74 1.97 0.59
C GLU A 119 -12.80 1.57 1.63
N ASN A 120 -13.90 0.93 1.20
CA ASN A 120 -14.97 0.50 2.09
C ASN A 120 -14.47 -0.49 3.14
N VAL A 121 -13.66 -1.48 2.75
CA VAL A 121 -13.08 -2.44 3.70
C VAL A 121 -12.20 -1.73 4.73
N PHE A 122 -11.37 -0.76 4.31
CA PHE A 122 -10.59 0.00 5.29
C PHE A 122 -11.49 0.84 6.21
N LEU A 123 -12.51 1.51 5.67
CA LEU A 123 -13.46 2.31 6.46
C LEU A 123 -14.23 1.49 7.49
N GLU A 124 -14.72 0.31 7.11
CA GLU A 124 -15.45 -0.62 7.99
C GLU A 124 -14.62 -1.03 9.22
N GLY A 125 -13.29 -1.10 9.06
CA GLY A 125 -12.37 -1.43 10.13
C GLY A 125 -11.91 -0.26 11.01
N ILE A 126 -12.32 0.98 10.73
CA ILE A 126 -11.98 2.15 11.55
C ILE A 126 -12.94 2.25 12.73
N GLY A 127 -12.41 2.14 13.94
CA GLY A 127 -13.16 2.37 15.18
C GLY A 127 -13.45 3.86 15.42
N LYS A 128 -14.52 4.16 16.18
CA LYS A 128 -14.96 5.53 16.47
C LYS A 128 -13.86 6.40 17.11
N ASP A 129 -13.02 5.80 17.95
CA ASP A 129 -11.99 6.48 18.73
C ASP A 129 -10.57 6.10 18.29
N ASP A 130 -10.43 5.53 17.08
CA ASP A 130 -9.13 5.12 16.56
C ASP A 130 -8.27 6.35 16.24
N LEU A 131 -7.08 6.37 16.83
CA LEU A 131 -6.05 7.39 16.55
C LEU A 131 -5.14 6.99 15.38
N ASN A 132 -5.30 5.77 14.85
CA ASN A 132 -4.47 5.25 13.77
C ASN A 132 -5.19 4.13 12.99
N MET A 133 -4.60 3.71 11.87
CA MET A 133 -5.15 2.67 10.99
C MET A 133 -4.94 1.22 11.47
N MET A 134 -4.49 0.96 12.70
CA MET A 134 -4.10 -0.40 13.11
C MET A 134 -5.27 -1.39 13.09
N ASN A 135 -6.41 -1.02 13.65
CA ASN A 135 -7.62 -1.85 13.64
C ASN A 135 -8.14 -2.05 12.20
N SER A 136 -8.13 -0.98 11.41
CA SER A 136 -8.52 -1.00 10.00
C SER A 136 -7.65 -1.95 9.16
N ILE A 137 -6.33 -1.93 9.34
CA ILE A 137 -5.41 -2.88 8.67
C ILE A 137 -5.66 -4.32 9.13
N ALA A 138 -5.91 -4.54 10.43
CA ALA A 138 -6.21 -5.87 10.93
C ALA A 138 -7.54 -6.41 10.38
N HIS A 139 -8.56 -5.57 10.28
CA HIS A 139 -9.83 -5.88 9.64
C HIS A 139 -9.65 -6.18 8.15
N PHE A 140 -8.92 -5.33 7.42
CA PHE A 140 -8.57 -5.60 6.01
C PHE A 140 -7.93 -6.97 5.85
N LYS A 141 -6.98 -7.34 6.71
CA LYS A 141 -6.35 -8.66 6.67
C LYS A 141 -7.35 -9.80 6.88
N GLN A 142 -8.32 -9.65 7.79
CA GLN A 142 -9.36 -10.65 8.02
C GLN A 142 -10.22 -10.84 6.76
N VAL A 143 -10.71 -9.74 6.17
CA VAL A 143 -11.51 -9.76 4.93
C VAL A 143 -10.69 -10.37 3.79
N PHE A 144 -9.43 -9.96 3.64
CA PHE A 144 -8.54 -10.41 2.58
C PHE A 144 -8.33 -11.94 2.59
N PHE A 145 -8.32 -12.55 3.78
CA PHE A 145 -8.15 -14.00 3.95
C PHE A 145 -9.46 -14.74 4.27
N ASN A 146 -10.63 -14.15 4.01
CA ASN A 146 -11.93 -14.77 4.28
C ASN A 146 -12.36 -15.83 3.23
N ILE A 147 -11.54 -16.03 2.19
CA ILE A 147 -11.72 -17.08 1.18
C ILE A 147 -10.66 -18.18 1.35
N PRO A 148 -10.87 -19.42 0.85
CA PRO A 148 -9.86 -20.48 0.93
C PRO A 148 -8.48 -20.05 0.41
N HIS A 149 -7.43 -20.32 1.18
CA HIS A 149 -6.07 -19.86 0.89
C HIS A 149 -5.02 -20.73 1.58
N GLU A 150 -3.78 -20.64 1.11
CA GLU A 150 -2.65 -21.28 1.77
C GLU A 150 -2.14 -20.43 2.94
N LYS A 151 -1.78 -21.09 4.06
CA LYS A 151 -1.23 -20.41 5.25
C LYS A 151 0.00 -19.56 4.95
N ARG A 152 0.80 -19.93 3.94
CA ARG A 152 2.00 -19.18 3.54
C ARG A 152 1.69 -17.75 3.07
N THR A 153 0.50 -17.51 2.51
CA THR A 153 0.15 -16.22 1.91
C THR A 153 -0.04 -15.13 2.96
N HIS A 154 -0.32 -15.51 4.22
CA HIS A 154 -0.52 -14.60 5.36
C HIS A 154 0.64 -13.64 5.62
N LYS A 155 1.87 -14.00 5.22
CA LYS A 155 3.06 -13.16 5.43
C LYS A 155 3.10 -11.93 4.52
N HIS A 156 2.27 -11.88 3.48
CA HIS A 156 2.26 -10.80 2.50
C HIS A 156 1.40 -9.61 2.92
N VAL A 157 0.36 -9.85 3.73
CA VAL A 157 -0.43 -8.81 4.39
C VAL A 157 -0.11 -8.80 5.89
N SER A 158 0.56 -7.75 6.36
CA SER A 158 0.97 -7.61 7.76
C SER A 158 -0.21 -7.35 8.69
N ASP A 159 -0.04 -7.66 9.97
CA ASP A 159 -1.02 -7.39 11.03
C ASP A 159 -0.36 -6.53 12.11
N PRO A 160 -0.75 -5.24 12.25
CA PRO A 160 -0.13 -4.36 13.23
C PRO A 160 -0.53 -4.70 14.66
N LEU A 161 -1.67 -5.36 14.90
CA LEU A 161 -2.07 -5.82 16.24
C LEU A 161 -1.17 -6.96 16.74
N LYS A 162 -0.40 -7.59 15.85
CA LYS A 162 0.63 -8.59 16.18
C LYS A 162 2.04 -7.99 16.26
N GLY A 163 2.16 -6.67 16.42
CA GLY A 163 3.44 -5.97 16.58
C GLY A 163 4.19 -5.67 15.28
N SER A 164 3.56 -5.87 14.11
CA SER A 164 4.18 -5.49 12.84
C SER A 164 4.07 -3.99 12.59
N ALA A 165 5.17 -3.34 12.20
CA ALA A 165 5.14 -1.95 11.74
C ALA A 165 4.31 -1.73 10.45
N SER A 166 3.92 -2.82 9.77
CA SER A 166 3.00 -2.79 8.61
C SER A 166 3.39 -1.77 7.53
N LYS A 167 4.69 -1.65 7.27
CA LYS A 167 5.27 -0.57 6.44
C LYS A 167 4.64 -0.46 5.05
N ARG A 168 4.46 -1.60 4.39
CA ARG A 168 3.96 -1.66 3.01
C ARG A 168 2.52 -1.21 2.87
N ILE A 169 1.64 -1.67 3.77
CA ILE A 169 0.24 -1.24 3.73
C ILE A 169 0.06 0.20 4.20
N ASN A 170 0.87 0.67 5.16
CA ASN A 170 0.89 2.10 5.52
C ASN A 170 1.35 2.99 4.35
N MET A 171 2.32 2.52 3.56
CA MET A 171 2.74 3.20 2.33
C MET A 171 1.61 3.23 1.28
N TYR A 172 0.88 2.13 1.10
CA TYR A 172 -0.31 2.09 0.23
C TYR A 172 -1.40 3.06 0.70
N LEU A 173 -1.74 3.05 2.00
CA LEU A 173 -2.73 3.95 2.59
C LEU A 173 -2.34 5.41 2.41
N ARG A 174 -1.05 5.74 2.58
CA ARG A 174 -0.52 7.07 2.27
C ARG A 174 -0.86 7.48 0.83
N TRP A 175 -0.58 6.61 -0.15
CA TRP A 175 -0.83 6.90 -1.56
C TRP A 175 -2.32 7.14 -1.85
N MET A 176 -3.22 6.38 -1.22
CA MET A 176 -4.66 6.49 -1.51
C MET A 176 -5.34 7.66 -0.78
N VAL A 177 -4.87 8.02 0.42
CA VAL A 177 -5.57 8.97 1.31
C VAL A 177 -5.00 10.39 1.25
N ARG A 178 -3.69 10.56 1.05
CA ARG A 178 -3.09 11.90 1.01
C ARG A 178 -3.47 12.65 -0.27
N SER A 179 -3.63 13.97 -0.15
CA SER A 179 -4.00 14.86 -1.25
C SER A 179 -3.08 14.73 -2.47
N ASN A 180 -3.68 14.94 -3.65
CA ASN A 180 -3.00 14.96 -4.95
C ASN A 180 -2.52 16.38 -5.36
N ASP A 181 -2.47 17.36 -4.46
CA ASP A 181 -2.08 18.75 -4.77
C ASP A 181 -0.65 18.89 -5.35
N ARG A 182 0.16 17.84 -5.23
CA ARG A 182 1.56 17.77 -5.69
C ARG A 182 1.78 16.72 -6.78
N GLU A 183 0.71 16.08 -7.25
CA GLU A 183 0.76 15.06 -8.30
C GLU A 183 1.60 13.81 -7.92
N VAL A 184 1.78 13.58 -6.61
CA VAL A 184 2.54 12.42 -6.09
C VAL A 184 1.60 11.33 -5.56
N ASP A 185 0.87 11.61 -4.48
CA ASP A 185 -0.14 10.69 -3.93
C ASP A 185 -1.49 10.92 -4.64
N PHE A 186 -2.40 9.95 -4.65
CA PHE A 186 -3.59 10.00 -5.51
C PHE A 186 -4.81 10.69 -4.88
N GLY A 187 -4.91 10.74 -3.55
CA GLY A 187 -6.04 11.39 -2.85
C GLY A 187 -7.43 10.84 -3.18
N LEU A 188 -7.52 9.57 -3.59
CA LEU A 188 -8.75 8.92 -4.01
C LEU A 188 -9.71 8.63 -2.86
N TRP A 189 -9.19 8.47 -1.64
CA TRP A 189 -9.95 8.08 -0.46
C TRP A 189 -10.15 9.28 0.46
N ASN A 190 -11.24 10.00 0.26
CA ASN A 190 -11.56 11.24 0.97
C ASN A 190 -12.36 11.04 2.26
N ARG A 191 -12.80 9.81 2.56
CA ARG A 191 -13.54 9.47 3.78
C ARG A 191 -12.63 9.08 4.95
N ILE A 192 -11.34 8.85 4.69
CA ILE A 192 -10.35 8.52 5.71
C ILE A 192 -9.53 9.78 6.02
N SER A 193 -9.43 10.16 7.29
CA SER A 193 -8.63 11.32 7.68
C SER A 193 -7.13 11.04 7.51
N THR A 194 -6.38 12.00 6.97
CA THR A 194 -4.91 11.92 6.93
C THR A 194 -4.28 11.90 8.32
N SER A 195 -4.98 12.40 9.35
CA SER A 195 -4.47 12.46 10.74
C SER A 195 -4.32 11.10 11.41
N ILE A 196 -5.03 10.07 10.91
CA ILE A 196 -4.94 8.70 11.44
C ILE A 196 -3.98 7.81 10.63
N LEU A 197 -3.38 8.34 9.56
CA LEU A 197 -2.33 7.63 8.84
C LEU A 197 -1.09 7.50 9.72
N SER A 198 -0.46 6.34 9.66
CA SER A 198 0.81 6.10 10.34
C SER A 198 1.99 6.34 9.42
N CYS A 199 3.09 6.88 9.96
CA CYS A 199 4.40 6.95 9.31
C CYS A 199 5.36 5.99 10.03
N PRO A 200 5.47 4.71 9.59
CA PRO A 200 6.33 3.75 10.24
C PRO A 200 7.80 4.16 10.19
N LEU A 201 8.48 4.07 11.34
CA LEU A 201 9.88 4.46 11.44
C LEU A 201 10.78 3.39 10.82
N ASP A 202 11.67 3.80 9.93
CA ASP A 202 12.84 3.05 9.53
C ASP A 202 14.08 3.57 10.26
N VAL A 203 15.23 2.98 9.96
CA VAL A 203 16.49 3.33 10.62
C VAL A 203 16.87 4.80 10.34
N HIS A 204 16.64 5.30 9.13
CA HIS A 204 16.97 6.66 8.73
C HIS A 204 15.94 7.66 9.24
N SER A 205 14.65 7.41 9.04
CA SER A 205 13.58 8.31 9.50
C SER A 205 13.54 8.38 11.02
N GLY A 206 13.74 7.26 11.72
CA GLY A 206 13.89 7.24 13.18
C GLY A 206 15.13 7.98 13.66
N ARG A 207 16.26 7.92 12.93
CA ARG A 207 17.48 8.68 13.28
C ARG A 207 17.25 10.18 13.14
N ASN A 208 16.70 10.61 12.01
CA ASN A 208 16.40 12.03 11.76
C ASN A 208 15.42 12.58 12.80
N ALA A 209 14.35 11.82 13.10
CA ALA A 209 13.39 12.22 14.11
C ALA A 209 14.01 12.40 15.51
N ARG A 210 14.98 11.55 15.90
CA ARG A 210 15.74 11.73 17.16
C ARG A 210 16.69 12.92 17.12
N GLN A 211 17.37 13.15 16.00
CA GLN A 211 18.23 14.32 15.81
C GLN A 211 17.44 15.64 15.90
N LEU A 212 16.18 15.63 15.45
CA LEU A 212 15.24 16.75 15.56
C LEU A 212 14.48 16.78 16.90
N SER A 213 14.76 15.85 17.83
CA SER A 213 14.04 15.71 19.11
C SER A 213 12.52 15.51 19.00
N LEU A 214 12.05 15.02 17.84
CA LEU A 214 10.66 14.59 17.63
C LEU A 214 10.37 13.25 18.33
N LEU A 215 11.42 12.47 18.60
CA LEU A 215 11.34 11.20 19.31
C LEU A 215 12.38 11.15 20.42
N ASN A 216 11.93 10.83 21.63
CA ASN A 216 12.80 10.59 22.78
C ASN A 216 13.08 9.09 23.00
N ARG A 217 12.25 8.21 22.41
CA ARG A 217 12.39 6.74 22.53
C ARG A 217 13.47 6.20 21.59
N THR A 218 14.19 5.16 22.03
CA THR A 218 15.27 4.52 21.26
C THR A 218 14.79 3.47 20.26
N GLN A 219 13.64 2.83 20.53
CA GLN A 219 13.03 1.83 19.64
C GLN A 219 12.32 2.54 18.45
N ASN A 220 12.32 1.88 17.28
CA ASN A 220 11.61 2.32 16.06
C ASN A 220 10.21 1.72 16.00
#